data_AF-A0A9P5Y5S5-F1
#
_entry.id   AF-A0A9P5Y5S5-F1
#
_cell.length_a   1.000
_cell.length_b   1.000
_cell.length_c   1.000
_cell.angle_alpha   90.00
_cell.angle_beta   90.00
_cell.angle_gamma   90.00
#
_symmetry.space_group_name_H-M   'P 1'
#
loop_
_entity.id
_entity.type
_entity.pdbx_description
1 polymer ?
#
loop_
_entity_poly.entity_id
_entity_poly.type
_entity_poly.pdbx_seq_one_letter_code
_entity_poly.pdbx_strand_id
1 'polypeptide(L)'
;MSLPTIHTMLIGPHPVPIIDPGICEIFSSIPDQQQQFLISEIQSFIEQVELDGSIMHLLRLGVLTPETMNEKYRKKDLLLTMAYWQLTQFYRYSTPSRISEAVPALRVVISIHKRLNPSNRTIPLVPLAHLGVALSRSRKHDDEALEILRKVLSRPYNAFDSFEKILLWPRAELSRLLRRFGRTAEAKKHEDLLRSWMLDHSDTVTFDEFDTLVSDDTDSGINYILAHEDMRDFFNAEPNMNSLLSQF
;
A
#
# COMPACT_ATOMS: atom_id res chain seq x y z
N MET A 1 22.58 8.79 19.54
CA MET A 1 21.26 8.28 19.96
C MET A 1 20.39 8.27 18.73
N SER A 2 19.87 7.10 18.38
CA SER A 2 19.24 6.77 17.10
C SER A 2 17.96 5.99 17.35
N LEU A 3 17.11 5.86 16.33
CA LEU A 3 15.96 4.97 16.38
C LEU A 3 16.39 3.56 16.79
N PRO A 4 15.49 2.79 17.47
CA PRO A 4 15.69 1.36 17.68
C PRO A 4 16.02 0.69 16.36
N THR A 5 16.85 -0.35 16.42
CA THR A 5 17.27 -1.09 15.24
C THR A 5 16.84 -2.53 15.32
N ILE A 6 16.59 -3.12 14.16
CA ILE A 6 16.18 -4.52 13.99
C ILE A 6 17.24 -5.27 13.17
N HIS A 7 17.36 -6.57 13.44
CA HIS A 7 18.20 -7.48 12.68
C HIS A 7 17.33 -8.35 11.77
N THR A 8 17.62 -8.36 10.48
CA THR A 8 17.00 -9.28 9.52
C THR A 8 18.11 -9.98 8.76
N MET A 9 17.97 -11.28 8.48
CA MET A 9 19.00 -12.05 7.77
C MET A 9 19.17 -11.58 6.31
N LEU A 10 18.18 -10.84 5.77
CA LEU A 10 18.13 -10.44 4.37
C LEU A 10 18.74 -9.06 4.10
N ILE A 11 18.85 -8.20 5.12
CA ILE A 11 19.45 -6.85 4.98
C ILE A 11 20.95 -6.84 5.31
N GLY A 12 21.52 -8.02 5.57
CA GLY A 12 22.93 -8.21 5.83
C GLY A 12 23.28 -8.19 7.32
N PRO A 13 24.58 -8.14 7.68
CA PRO A 13 25.04 -8.30 9.06
C PRO A 13 24.77 -7.07 9.95
N HIS A 14 24.36 -5.95 9.36
CA HIS A 14 24.22 -4.68 10.07
C HIS A 14 22.77 -4.44 10.51
N PRO A 15 22.56 -3.99 11.76
CA PRO A 15 21.23 -3.59 12.22
C PRO A 15 20.74 -2.37 11.42
N VAL A 16 19.46 -2.40 11.03
CA VAL A 16 18.80 -1.26 10.35
C VAL A 16 17.81 -0.57 11.27
N PRO A 17 17.57 0.74 11.13
CA PRO A 17 16.52 1.42 11.89
C PRO A 17 15.16 0.75 11.73
N ILE A 18 14.36 0.74 12.79
CA ILE A 18 13.02 0.16 12.78
C ILE A 18 12.09 0.84 11.77
N ILE A 19 12.35 2.10 11.43
CA ILE A 19 11.73 2.80 10.31
C ILE A 19 12.78 2.94 9.20
N ASP A 20 12.64 2.15 8.14
CA ASP A 20 13.51 2.14 6.99
C ASP A 20 12.73 1.72 5.72
N PRO A 21 12.64 2.60 4.70
CA PRO A 21 11.95 2.29 3.44
C PRO A 21 12.51 1.05 2.72
N GLY A 22 13.79 0.75 2.85
CA GLY A 22 14.43 -0.40 2.21
C GLY A 22 13.88 -1.73 2.71
N ILE A 23 13.37 -1.80 3.94
CA ILE A 23 12.69 -3.01 4.45
C ILE A 23 11.42 -3.28 3.64
N CYS A 24 10.69 -2.24 3.23
CA CYS A 24 9.45 -2.39 2.47
C CYS A 24 9.70 -2.99 1.09
N GLU A 25 10.83 -2.68 0.46
CA GLU A 25 11.20 -3.15 -0.89
C GLU A 25 11.43 -4.65 -0.93
N ILE A 26 11.93 -5.23 0.17
CA ILE A 26 12.22 -6.66 0.25
C ILE A 26 11.17 -7.44 1.05
N PHE A 27 10.15 -6.79 1.62
CA PHE A 27 9.29 -7.37 2.65
C PHE A 27 8.58 -8.65 2.20
N SER A 28 8.11 -8.69 0.94
CA SER A 28 7.46 -9.87 0.35
C SER A 28 8.40 -11.07 0.20
N SER A 29 9.71 -10.85 0.18
CA SER A 29 10.74 -11.91 0.10
C SER A 29 11.17 -12.42 1.48
N ILE A 30 10.70 -11.79 2.56
CA ILE A 30 11.01 -12.18 3.94
C ILE A 30 10.12 -13.36 4.36
N PRO A 31 10.65 -14.40 5.05
CA PRO A 31 9.81 -15.49 5.57
C PRO A 31 8.71 -15.00 6.51
N ASP A 32 7.53 -15.63 6.46
CA ASP A 32 6.33 -15.21 7.23
C ASP A 32 6.58 -14.98 8.72
N GLN A 33 7.36 -15.86 9.37
CA GLN A 33 7.71 -15.71 10.78
C GLN A 33 8.49 -14.39 11.04
N GLN A 34 9.40 -14.03 10.14
CA GLN A 34 10.13 -12.77 10.22
C GLN A 34 9.22 -11.58 9.85
N GLN A 35 8.31 -11.72 8.90
CA GLN A 35 7.32 -10.67 8.62
C GLN A 35 6.45 -10.37 9.85
N GLN A 36 5.96 -11.40 10.55
CA GLN A 36 5.18 -11.25 11.78
C GLN A 36 5.98 -10.57 12.88
N PHE A 37 7.24 -10.96 13.04
CA PHE A 37 8.15 -10.29 13.98
C PHE A 37 8.31 -8.80 13.66
N LEU A 38 8.61 -8.45 12.40
CA LEU A 38 8.77 -7.05 11.97
C LEU A 38 7.49 -6.21 12.17
N ILE A 39 6.32 -6.80 11.91
CA ILE A 39 5.02 -6.17 12.17
C ILE A 39 4.86 -5.92 13.67
N SER A 40 5.17 -6.90 14.52
CA SER A 40 5.09 -6.75 15.98
C SER A 40 6.03 -5.66 16.48
N GLU A 41 7.28 -5.65 16.01
CA GLU A 41 8.27 -4.65 16.43
C GLU A 41 7.82 -3.23 16.09
N ILE A 42 7.36 -2.99 14.85
CA ILE A 42 6.91 -1.65 14.47
C ILE A 42 5.63 -1.24 15.21
N GLN A 43 4.72 -2.18 15.50
CA GLN A 43 3.54 -1.92 16.32
C GLN A 43 3.93 -1.52 17.75
N SER A 44 4.84 -2.27 18.38
CA SER A 44 5.34 -1.94 19.72
C SER A 44 6.06 -0.59 19.75
N PHE A 45 6.82 -0.25 18.70
CA PHE A 45 7.45 1.06 18.58
C PHE A 45 6.43 2.20 18.43
N ILE A 46 5.39 2.00 17.61
CA ILE A 46 4.29 2.96 17.48
C ILE A 46 3.64 3.19 18.84
N GLU A 47 3.25 2.12 19.54
CA GLU A 47 2.62 2.19 20.86
C GLU A 47 3.50 2.94 21.87
N GLN A 48 4.81 2.64 21.88
CA GLN A 48 5.77 3.33 22.73
C GLN A 48 5.78 4.85 22.48
N VAL A 49 5.84 5.27 21.21
CA VAL A 49 5.86 6.70 20.84
C VAL A 49 4.52 7.37 21.15
N GLU A 50 3.40 6.67 20.97
CA GLU A 50 2.08 7.16 21.31
C GLU A 50 1.98 7.43 22.82
N LEU A 51 2.39 6.46 23.65
CA LEU A 51 2.36 6.53 25.12
C LEU A 51 3.37 7.54 25.68
N ASP A 52 4.63 7.54 25.22
CA ASP A 52 5.67 8.46 25.68
C ASP A 52 6.08 9.44 24.57
N GLY A 53 5.26 10.48 24.40
CA GLY A 53 5.59 11.61 23.54
C GLY A 53 6.46 12.68 24.20
N SER A 54 7.21 12.40 25.27
CA SER A 54 7.96 13.42 26.02
C SER A 54 9.17 13.95 25.23
N ILE A 55 9.66 15.16 25.58
CA ILE A 55 10.87 15.73 24.95
C ILE A 55 12.07 14.81 25.19
N MET A 56 12.23 14.32 26.41
CA MET A 56 13.34 13.43 26.76
C MET A 56 13.31 12.12 25.96
N HIS A 57 12.12 11.54 25.76
CA HIS A 57 11.96 10.36 24.93
C HIS A 57 12.34 10.63 23.48
N LEU A 58 11.81 11.70 22.88
CA LEU A 58 12.08 12.05 21.49
C LEU A 58 13.55 12.47 21.25
N LEU A 59 14.22 13.08 22.23
CA LEU A 59 15.68 13.32 22.20
C LEU A 59 16.46 11.99 22.22
N ARG A 60 16.04 11.03 23.04
CA ARG A 60 16.68 9.69 23.10
C ARG A 60 16.53 8.92 21.80
N LEU A 61 15.39 9.08 21.11
CA LEU A 61 15.16 8.51 19.78
C LEU A 61 15.94 9.23 18.66
N GLY A 62 16.58 10.38 18.95
CA GLY A 62 17.23 11.21 17.93
C GLY A 62 16.25 11.96 17.02
N VAL A 63 14.97 12.02 17.40
CA VAL A 63 13.89 12.68 16.64
C VAL A 63 13.90 14.19 16.89
N LEU A 64 14.30 14.58 18.10
CA LEU A 64 14.57 15.96 18.50
C LEU A 64 16.05 16.18 18.73
N THR A 65 16.43 17.44 18.64
CA THR A 65 17.69 18.01 19.10
C THR A 65 17.38 19.18 20.05
N PRO A 66 18.36 19.70 20.82
CA PRO A 66 18.14 20.87 21.67
C PRO A 66 17.56 22.08 20.91
N GLU A 67 17.93 22.25 19.65
CA GLU A 67 17.50 23.36 18.79
C GLU A 67 16.07 23.19 18.26
N THR A 68 15.53 21.97 18.27
CA THR A 68 14.22 21.63 17.67
C THR A 68 13.16 21.28 18.71
N MET A 69 13.40 21.50 20.00
CA MET A 69 12.44 21.15 21.07
C MET A 69 11.08 21.84 20.94
N ASN A 70 11.04 23.05 20.38
CA ASN A 70 9.80 23.78 20.10
C ASN A 70 8.94 23.10 19.00
N GLU A 71 9.53 22.24 18.17
CA GLU A 71 8.84 21.48 17.12
C GLU A 71 8.35 20.10 17.59
N LYS A 72 8.43 19.80 18.89
CA LYS A 72 8.08 18.51 19.51
C LYS A 72 6.88 17.81 18.86
N TYR A 73 5.74 18.49 18.81
CA TYR A 73 4.49 17.89 18.31
C TYR A 73 4.56 17.58 16.82
N ARG A 74 5.14 18.48 16.03
CA ARG A 74 5.34 18.28 14.58
C ARG A 74 6.29 17.10 14.31
N LYS A 75 7.40 17.01 15.04
CA LYS A 75 8.39 15.94 14.88
C LYS A 75 7.85 14.58 15.33
N LYS A 76 7.07 14.52 16.42
CA LYS A 76 6.33 13.31 16.82
C LYS A 76 5.34 12.87 15.74
N ASP A 77 4.54 13.80 15.22
CA ASP A 77 3.56 13.51 14.16
C ASP A 77 4.23 12.98 12.88
N LEU A 78 5.37 13.54 12.48
CA LEU A 78 6.15 13.04 11.34
C LEU A 78 6.70 11.63 11.59
N LEU A 79 7.26 11.36 12.77
CA LEU A 79 7.73 10.03 13.15
C LEU A 79 6.63 8.98 13.09
N LEU A 80 5.48 9.28 13.70
CA LEU A 80 4.30 8.39 13.67
C LEU A 80 3.79 8.20 12.24
N THR A 81 3.79 9.24 11.41
CA THR A 81 3.41 9.13 10.00
C THR A 81 4.30 8.12 9.28
N MET A 82 5.62 8.18 9.47
CA MET A 82 6.55 7.24 8.85
C MET A 82 6.34 5.81 9.36
N ALA A 83 6.15 5.63 10.67
CA ALA A 83 5.93 4.32 11.27
C ALA A 83 4.61 3.67 10.80
N TYR A 84 3.49 4.39 10.85
CA TYR A 84 2.21 3.88 10.36
C TYR A 84 2.19 3.64 8.85
N TRP A 85 2.92 4.45 8.09
CA TRP A 85 3.09 4.23 6.65
C TRP A 85 3.85 2.95 6.37
N GLN A 86 4.96 2.70 7.06
CA GLN A 86 5.71 1.45 6.92
C GLN A 86 4.89 0.24 7.38
N LEU A 87 4.15 0.34 8.48
CA LEU A 87 3.22 -0.71 8.91
C LEU A 87 2.17 -1.02 7.83
N THR A 88 1.66 0.01 7.15
CA THR A 88 0.76 -0.16 6.00
C THR A 88 1.44 -0.93 4.86
N GLN A 89 2.70 -0.62 4.55
CA GLN A 89 3.45 -1.34 3.52
C GLN A 89 3.72 -2.79 3.92
N PHE A 90 4.01 -3.07 5.20
CA PHE A 90 4.15 -4.43 5.69
C PHE A 90 2.86 -5.23 5.49
N TYR A 91 1.71 -4.67 5.86
CA TYR A 91 0.43 -5.31 5.60
C TYR A 91 0.14 -5.51 4.11
N ARG A 92 0.49 -4.54 3.26
CA ARG A 92 0.34 -4.65 1.81
C ARG A 92 1.15 -5.81 1.24
N TYR A 93 2.42 -5.89 1.60
CA TYR A 93 3.39 -6.82 1.01
C TYR A 93 3.51 -8.16 1.75
N SER A 94 2.73 -8.38 2.81
CA SER A 94 2.51 -9.73 3.34
C SER A 94 1.94 -10.64 2.26
N THR A 95 2.26 -11.94 2.35
CA THR A 95 1.73 -12.97 1.45
C THR A 95 0.99 -14.03 2.27
N PRO A 96 -0.35 -14.14 2.16
CA PRO A 96 -1.25 -13.28 1.39
C PRO A 96 -1.30 -11.85 1.94
N SER A 97 -1.76 -10.90 1.12
CA SER A 97 -1.86 -9.49 1.52
C SER A 97 -2.79 -9.31 2.72
N ARG A 98 -2.31 -8.59 3.72
CA ARG A 98 -3.02 -8.24 4.96
C ARG A 98 -3.50 -6.79 4.96
N ILE A 99 -3.60 -6.15 3.78
CA ILE A 99 -3.91 -4.73 3.65
C ILE A 99 -5.19 -4.28 4.38
N SER A 100 -6.17 -5.16 4.55
CA SER A 100 -7.40 -4.86 5.31
C SER A 100 -7.13 -4.52 6.77
N GLU A 101 -6.04 -5.00 7.37
CA GLU A 101 -5.60 -4.65 8.72
C GLU A 101 -5.00 -3.24 8.81
N ALA A 102 -4.61 -2.64 7.69
CA ALA A 102 -3.99 -1.31 7.66
C ALA A 102 -4.97 -0.15 7.85
N VAL A 103 -6.29 -0.41 7.90
CA VAL A 103 -7.33 0.65 8.01
C VAL A 103 -7.05 1.64 9.17
N PRO A 104 -6.73 1.21 10.41
CA PRO A 104 -6.46 2.15 11.51
C PRO A 104 -5.22 3.00 11.24
N ALA A 105 -4.13 2.38 10.78
CA ALA A 105 -2.88 3.06 10.46
C ALA A 105 -3.07 4.14 9.38
N LEU A 106 -3.79 3.80 8.31
CA LEU A 106 -4.10 4.70 7.21
C LEU A 106 -4.95 5.90 7.65
N ARG A 107 -5.93 5.68 8.54
CA ARG A 107 -6.72 6.78 9.12
C ARG A 107 -5.84 7.73 9.94
N VAL A 108 -4.88 7.20 10.71
CA VAL A 108 -3.93 8.03 11.47
C VAL A 108 -3.03 8.84 10.53
N VAL A 109 -2.45 8.23 9.50
CA VAL A 109 -1.63 8.93 8.49
C VAL A 109 -2.42 10.06 7.82
N ILE A 110 -3.67 9.81 7.41
CA ILE A 110 -4.53 10.83 6.81
C ILE A 110 -4.86 11.95 7.82
N SER A 111 -5.12 11.60 9.08
CA SER A 111 -5.40 12.56 10.15
C SER A 111 -4.19 13.47 10.42
N ILE A 112 -2.99 12.89 10.57
CA ILE A 112 -1.75 13.64 10.75
C ILE A 112 -1.49 14.56 9.54
N HIS A 113 -1.63 14.04 8.32
CA HIS A 113 -1.44 14.83 7.11
C HIS A 113 -2.31 16.09 7.10
N LYS A 114 -3.60 15.97 7.47
CA LYS A 114 -4.53 17.11 7.58
C LYS A 114 -4.10 18.11 8.65
N ARG A 115 -3.65 17.64 9.82
CA ARG A 115 -3.16 18.52 10.90
C ARG A 115 -1.89 19.27 10.51
N LEU A 116 -0.96 18.61 9.84
CA LEU A 116 0.30 19.21 9.41
C LEU A 116 0.14 20.17 8.21
N ASN A 117 -0.97 20.04 7.47
CA ASN A 117 -1.24 20.82 6.27
C ASN A 117 -2.67 21.42 6.27
N PRO A 118 -3.05 22.24 7.28
CA PRO A 118 -4.43 22.68 7.47
C PRO A 118 -4.94 23.59 6.33
N SER A 119 -4.05 24.31 5.68
CA SER A 119 -4.36 25.20 4.55
C SER A 119 -4.32 24.47 3.20
N ASN A 120 -3.80 23.24 3.16
CA ASN A 120 -3.63 22.49 1.94
C ASN A 120 -4.93 21.76 1.61
N ARG A 121 -5.61 22.19 0.53
CA ARG A 121 -6.80 21.50 0.02
C ARG A 121 -6.43 20.20 -0.72
N THR A 122 -5.14 19.93 -0.89
CA THR A 122 -4.66 18.72 -1.55
C THR A 122 -4.88 17.52 -0.64
N ILE A 123 -5.84 16.70 -1.03
CA ILE A 123 -6.14 15.40 -0.44
C ILE A 123 -4.88 14.50 -0.49
N PRO A 124 -4.51 13.78 0.60
CA PRO A 124 -3.41 12.81 0.60
C PRO A 124 -3.78 11.59 -0.24
N LEU A 125 -3.55 11.69 -1.55
CA LEU A 125 -4.04 10.74 -2.55
C LEU A 125 -3.55 9.32 -2.28
N VAL A 126 -2.25 9.15 -2.03
CA VAL A 126 -1.63 7.83 -1.85
C VAL A 126 -2.17 7.10 -0.60
N PRO A 127 -2.23 7.73 0.59
CA PRO A 127 -2.89 7.13 1.75
C PRO A 127 -4.38 6.83 1.53
N LEU A 128 -5.12 7.67 0.78
CA LEU A 128 -6.53 7.41 0.51
C LEU A 128 -6.78 6.30 -0.49
N ALA A 129 -5.93 6.18 -1.51
CA ALA A 129 -5.93 5.03 -2.42
C ALA A 129 -5.78 3.74 -1.62
N HIS A 130 -4.79 3.67 -0.73
CA HIS A 130 -4.58 2.50 0.14
C HIS A 130 -5.74 2.29 1.13
N LEU A 131 -6.35 3.36 1.65
CA LEU A 131 -7.50 3.23 2.56
C LEU A 131 -8.73 2.66 1.83
N GLY A 132 -9.02 3.13 0.61
CA GLY A 132 -10.11 2.60 -0.19
C GLY A 132 -9.94 1.11 -0.47
N VAL A 133 -8.72 0.70 -0.81
CA VAL A 133 -8.33 -0.71 -1.00
C VAL A 133 -8.47 -1.52 0.30
N ALA A 134 -7.94 -1.02 1.42
CA ALA A 134 -8.01 -1.72 2.70
C ALA A 134 -9.46 -1.95 3.14
N LEU A 135 -10.33 -0.94 2.95
CA LEU A 135 -11.75 -1.02 3.25
C LEU A 135 -12.47 -2.00 2.32
N SER A 136 -12.21 -1.99 1.01
CA SER A 136 -12.85 -2.90 0.05
C SER A 136 -12.53 -4.37 0.32
N ARG A 137 -11.32 -4.67 0.81
CA ARG A 137 -10.89 -6.02 1.19
C ARG A 137 -11.49 -6.50 2.52
N SER A 138 -11.86 -5.59 3.42
CA SER A 138 -12.46 -5.95 4.71
C SER A 138 -13.92 -6.43 4.61
N ARG A 139 -14.63 -6.11 3.52
CA ARG A 139 -16.08 -6.33 3.27
C ARG A 139 -17.04 -5.73 4.31
N LYS A 140 -16.54 -5.14 5.39
CA LYS A 140 -17.32 -4.51 6.47
C LYS A 140 -17.70 -3.06 6.16
N HIS A 141 -16.97 -2.44 5.24
CA HIS A 141 -17.04 -1.00 4.96
C HIS A 141 -17.14 -0.72 3.46
N ASP A 142 -17.89 -1.56 2.72
CA ASP A 142 -17.98 -1.50 1.26
C ASP A 142 -18.53 -0.15 0.75
N ASP A 143 -19.48 0.48 1.45
CA ASP A 143 -19.99 1.81 1.08
C ASP A 143 -18.93 2.92 1.23
N GLU A 144 -18.19 2.89 2.34
CA GLU A 144 -17.10 3.84 2.59
C GLU A 144 -15.95 3.64 1.58
N ALA A 145 -15.62 2.37 1.30
CA ALA A 145 -14.65 2.01 0.27
C ALA A 145 -15.06 2.58 -1.09
N LEU A 146 -16.33 2.44 -1.47
CA LEU A 146 -16.87 2.94 -2.73
C LEU A 146 -16.72 4.47 -2.84
N GLU A 147 -17.07 5.20 -1.78
CA GLU A 147 -16.93 6.66 -1.75
C GLU A 147 -15.46 7.09 -1.90
N ILE A 148 -14.56 6.48 -1.13
CA ILE A 148 -13.13 6.81 -1.14
C ILE A 148 -12.52 6.48 -2.50
N LEU A 149 -12.75 5.28 -3.03
CA LEU A 149 -12.18 4.86 -4.31
C LEU A 149 -12.67 5.75 -5.46
N ARG A 150 -13.94 6.13 -5.48
CA ARG A 150 -14.47 7.08 -6.47
C ARG A 150 -13.82 8.44 -6.37
N LYS A 151 -13.62 8.94 -5.15
CA LYS A 151 -12.96 10.22 -4.91
C LYS A 151 -11.50 10.23 -5.34
N VAL A 152 -10.79 9.12 -5.14
CA VAL A 152 -9.41 8.91 -5.59
C VAL A 152 -9.34 8.90 -7.13
N LEU A 153 -10.30 8.23 -7.78
CA LEU A 153 -10.31 7.99 -9.22
C LEU A 153 -11.01 9.07 -10.05
N SER A 154 -11.75 10.00 -9.44
CA SER A 154 -12.43 11.11 -10.15
C SER A 154 -11.52 12.29 -10.46
N ARG A 155 -10.27 12.27 -9.99
CA ARG A 155 -9.30 13.34 -10.25
C ARG A 155 -8.78 13.25 -11.69
N PRO A 156 -8.79 14.35 -12.45
CA PRO A 156 -8.12 14.39 -13.74
C PRO A 156 -6.61 14.26 -13.51
N TYR A 157 -5.98 13.28 -14.16
CA TYR A 157 -4.53 13.12 -14.15
C TYR A 157 -3.96 13.74 -15.43
N ASN A 158 -2.84 14.44 -15.29
CA ASN A 158 -2.07 14.89 -16.44
C ASN A 158 -1.26 13.69 -16.95
N ALA A 159 -1.30 13.45 -18.26
CA ALA A 159 -0.72 12.28 -18.96
C ALA A 159 0.81 12.13 -18.89
N PHE A 160 1.50 12.89 -18.03
CA PHE A 160 2.96 12.88 -17.88
C PHE A 160 3.45 12.31 -16.53
N ASP A 161 2.53 11.81 -15.70
CA ASP A 161 2.82 11.54 -14.30
C ASP A 161 2.81 10.04 -13.99
N SER A 162 3.89 9.55 -13.36
CA SER A 162 4.07 8.19 -12.81
C SER A 162 2.99 7.75 -11.81
N PHE A 163 1.98 8.59 -11.60
CA PHE A 163 0.83 8.37 -10.73
C PHE A 163 -0.19 7.40 -11.30
N GLU A 164 -0.19 7.11 -12.61
CA GLU A 164 -1.13 6.13 -13.18
C GLU A 164 -0.97 4.73 -12.57
N LYS A 165 0.27 4.25 -12.38
CA LYS A 165 0.55 2.93 -11.76
C LYS A 165 -0.04 2.82 -10.36
N ILE A 166 -0.02 3.90 -9.57
CA ILE A 166 -0.56 3.94 -8.19
C ILE A 166 -2.09 3.72 -8.18
N LEU A 167 -2.79 4.07 -9.25
CA LEU A 167 -4.25 4.01 -9.34
C LEU A 167 -4.76 2.67 -9.86
N LEU A 168 -3.90 1.84 -10.42
CA LEU A 168 -4.29 0.53 -10.94
C LEU A 168 -4.92 -0.31 -9.82
N TRP A 169 -4.31 -0.33 -8.64
CA TRP A 169 -4.78 -1.15 -7.52
C TRP A 169 -6.14 -0.67 -6.99
N PRO A 170 -6.34 0.62 -6.66
CA PRO A 170 -7.66 1.19 -6.38
C PRO A 170 -8.71 0.92 -7.47
N ARG A 171 -8.31 0.94 -8.75
CA ARG A 171 -9.23 0.71 -9.87
C ARG A 171 -9.67 -0.75 -9.95
N ALA A 172 -8.77 -1.70 -9.70
CA ALA A 172 -9.09 -3.11 -9.61
C ALA A 172 -10.02 -3.39 -8.41
N GLU A 173 -9.76 -2.76 -7.26
CA GLU A 173 -10.66 -2.85 -6.12
C GLU A 173 -12.05 -2.27 -6.40
N LEU A 174 -12.10 -1.12 -7.07
CA LEU A 174 -13.36 -0.49 -7.41
C LEU A 174 -14.18 -1.36 -8.37
N SER A 175 -13.56 -2.01 -9.37
CA SER A 175 -14.31 -2.89 -10.27
C SER A 175 -14.91 -4.09 -9.53
N ARG A 176 -14.16 -4.75 -8.65
CA ARG A 176 -14.69 -5.85 -7.82
C ARG A 176 -15.81 -5.38 -6.91
N LEU A 177 -15.63 -4.24 -6.24
CA LEU A 177 -16.65 -3.65 -5.37
C LEU A 177 -17.93 -3.31 -6.16
N LEU A 178 -17.81 -2.72 -7.34
CA LEU A 178 -18.95 -2.43 -8.22
C LEU A 178 -19.69 -3.71 -8.63
N ARG A 179 -18.97 -4.81 -8.92
CA ARG A 179 -19.61 -6.11 -9.20
C ARG A 179 -20.38 -6.65 -8.01
N ARG A 180 -19.83 -6.55 -6.78
CA ARG A 180 -20.55 -6.93 -5.56
C ARG A 180 -21.85 -6.15 -5.39
N PHE A 181 -21.85 -4.88 -5.76
CA PHE A 181 -23.05 -4.03 -5.79
C PHE A 181 -23.98 -4.28 -7.00
N GLY A 182 -23.68 -5.25 -7.87
CA GLY A 182 -24.47 -5.53 -9.08
C GLY A 182 -24.30 -4.49 -10.20
N ARG A 183 -23.31 -3.61 -10.10
CA ARG A 183 -23.05 -2.49 -11.04
C ARG A 183 -22.10 -2.90 -12.16
N THR A 184 -22.43 -3.99 -12.83
CA THR A 184 -21.56 -4.66 -13.82
C THR A 184 -21.09 -3.74 -14.96
N ALA A 185 -21.97 -2.88 -15.46
CA ALA A 185 -21.61 -1.97 -16.56
C ALA A 185 -20.56 -0.94 -16.15
N GLU A 186 -20.58 -0.47 -14.89
CA GLU A 186 -19.55 0.44 -14.37
C GLU A 186 -18.25 -0.31 -14.09
N ALA A 187 -18.35 -1.52 -13.51
CA ALA A 187 -17.18 -2.36 -13.26
C ALA A 187 -16.40 -2.62 -14.56
N LYS A 188 -17.11 -2.98 -15.65
CA LYS A 188 -16.50 -3.24 -16.95
C LYS A 188 -15.68 -2.05 -17.47
N LYS A 189 -16.16 -0.81 -17.32
CA LYS A 189 -15.38 0.38 -17.73
C LYS A 189 -14.03 0.47 -17.01
N HIS A 190 -13.98 0.13 -15.73
CA HIS A 190 -12.72 0.13 -14.98
C HIS A 190 -11.81 -1.02 -15.38
N GLU A 191 -12.38 -2.20 -15.66
CA GLU A 191 -11.64 -3.37 -16.14
C GLU A 191 -11.05 -3.12 -17.53
N ASP A 192 -11.82 -2.56 -18.45
CA ASP A 192 -11.39 -2.21 -19.80
C ASP A 192 -10.17 -1.27 -19.75
N LEU A 193 -10.24 -0.23 -18.90
CA LEU A 193 -9.12 0.70 -18.69
C LEU A 193 -7.87 0.02 -18.13
N LEU A 194 -8.02 -0.92 -17.20
CA LEU A 194 -6.89 -1.68 -16.64
C LEU A 194 -6.21 -2.55 -17.70
N ARG A 195 -7.01 -3.21 -18.54
CA ARG A 195 -6.48 -4.05 -19.62
C ARG A 195 -5.77 -3.22 -20.68
N SER A 196 -6.40 -2.14 -21.16
CA SER A 196 -5.75 -1.22 -22.12
C SER A 196 -4.44 -0.67 -21.56
N TRP A 197 -4.43 -0.24 -20.29
CA TRP A 197 -3.21 0.25 -19.66
C TRP A 197 -2.09 -0.81 -19.66
N MET A 198 -2.38 -2.07 -19.32
CA MET A 198 -1.38 -3.15 -19.32
C MET A 198 -0.84 -3.43 -20.72
N LEU A 199 -1.70 -3.46 -21.74
CA LEU A 199 -1.27 -3.69 -23.12
C LEU A 199 -0.37 -2.55 -23.62
N ASP A 200 -0.72 -1.30 -23.29
CA ASP A 200 0.03 -0.10 -23.68
C ASP A 200 1.38 0.06 -22.94
N HIS A 201 1.55 -0.61 -21.79
CA HIS A 201 2.72 -0.48 -20.91
C HIS A 201 3.43 -1.81 -20.62
N SER A 202 3.24 -2.79 -21.50
CA SER A 202 3.77 -4.15 -21.37
C SER A 202 5.30 -4.23 -21.29
N ASP A 203 6.00 -3.19 -21.75
CA ASP A 203 7.46 -3.04 -21.66
C ASP A 203 7.94 -2.53 -20.29
N THR A 204 7.05 -2.02 -19.43
CA THR A 204 7.40 -1.39 -18.15
C THR A 204 6.87 -2.10 -16.91
N VAL A 205 5.87 -2.97 -17.06
CA VAL A 205 5.30 -3.76 -15.97
C VAL A 205 5.18 -5.20 -16.42
N THR A 206 5.79 -6.10 -15.64
CA THR A 206 5.72 -7.54 -15.90
C THR A 206 4.31 -8.06 -15.61
N PHE A 207 3.98 -9.21 -16.19
CA PHE A 207 2.70 -9.87 -15.89
C PHE A 207 2.55 -10.17 -14.40
N ASP A 208 3.58 -10.73 -13.75
CA ASP A 208 3.53 -11.10 -12.33
C ASP A 208 3.27 -9.87 -11.44
N GLU A 209 3.90 -8.73 -11.75
CA GLU A 209 3.62 -7.47 -11.06
C GLU A 209 2.18 -7.00 -11.27
N PHE A 210 1.65 -7.13 -12.50
CA PHE A 210 0.29 -6.73 -12.82
C PHE A 210 -0.74 -7.66 -12.16
N ASP A 211 -0.55 -8.98 -12.24
CA ASP A 211 -1.39 -10.00 -11.61
C ASP A 211 -1.48 -9.77 -10.11
N THR A 212 -0.33 -9.66 -9.43
CA THR A 212 -0.26 -9.37 -7.98
C THR A 212 -1.08 -8.12 -7.62
N LEU A 213 -1.10 -7.14 -8.50
CA LEU A 213 -1.81 -5.88 -8.29
C LEU A 213 -3.33 -6.02 -8.55
N VAL A 214 -3.74 -6.74 -9.59
CA VAL A 214 -5.15 -6.87 -10.01
C VAL A 214 -5.81 -8.15 -9.52
N SER A 215 -5.16 -8.94 -8.67
CA SER A 215 -5.70 -10.14 -8.05
C SER A 215 -6.02 -9.97 -6.56
N ASP A 216 -6.88 -10.86 -6.07
CA ASP A 216 -7.30 -10.92 -4.67
C ASP A 216 -7.40 -12.38 -4.24
N ASP A 217 -6.35 -12.90 -3.61
CA ASP A 217 -6.29 -14.28 -3.15
C ASP A 217 -7.38 -14.62 -2.11
N THR A 218 -8.02 -13.60 -1.53
CA THR A 218 -9.12 -13.75 -0.57
C THR A 218 -10.50 -13.70 -1.24
N ASP A 219 -10.58 -13.36 -2.53
CA ASP A 219 -11.82 -13.34 -3.29
C ASP A 219 -11.87 -14.53 -4.27
N SER A 220 -12.76 -15.49 -3.98
CA SER A 220 -12.95 -16.69 -4.82
C SER A 220 -13.70 -16.45 -6.13
N GLY A 221 -13.93 -15.18 -6.49
CA GLY A 221 -14.61 -14.77 -7.71
C GLY A 221 -13.73 -14.83 -8.95
N ILE A 222 -14.38 -14.73 -10.12
CA ILE A 222 -13.66 -14.61 -11.39
C ILE A 222 -12.93 -13.25 -11.41
N ASN A 223 -11.61 -13.28 -11.65
CA ASN A 223 -10.88 -12.06 -11.98
C ASN A 223 -11.22 -11.63 -13.42
N TYR A 224 -12.25 -10.79 -13.57
CA TYR A 224 -12.74 -10.33 -14.87
C TYR A 224 -11.74 -9.48 -15.67
N ILE A 225 -10.66 -9.00 -15.02
CA ILE A 225 -9.57 -8.28 -15.70
C ILE A 225 -8.71 -9.31 -16.46
N LEU A 226 -8.20 -10.31 -15.75
CA LEU A 226 -7.28 -11.31 -16.32
C LEU A 226 -8.00 -12.39 -17.14
N ALA A 227 -9.29 -12.64 -16.88
CA ALA A 227 -10.07 -13.65 -17.61
C ALA A 227 -10.51 -13.20 -19.02
N HIS A 228 -10.26 -11.95 -19.41
CA HIS A 228 -10.64 -11.41 -20.72
C HIS A 228 -9.80 -12.01 -21.85
N GLU A 229 -10.38 -12.14 -23.05
CA GLU A 229 -9.71 -12.70 -24.24
C GLU A 229 -8.43 -11.95 -24.60
N ASP A 230 -8.48 -10.61 -24.69
CA ASP A 230 -7.28 -9.79 -24.96
C ASP A 230 -6.09 -10.09 -24.04
N MET A 231 -6.36 -10.31 -22.74
CA MET A 231 -5.30 -10.62 -21.79
C MET A 231 -4.77 -12.03 -22.02
N ARG A 232 -5.65 -13.01 -22.22
CA ARG A 232 -5.26 -14.40 -22.51
C ARG A 232 -4.43 -14.48 -23.80
N ASP A 233 -4.85 -13.79 -24.85
CA ASP A 233 -4.16 -13.79 -26.13
C ASP A 233 -2.79 -13.12 -26.02
N PHE A 234 -2.72 -11.97 -25.33
CA PHE A 234 -1.46 -11.30 -25.04
C PHE A 234 -0.47 -12.22 -24.30
N PHE A 235 -0.94 -12.97 -23.29
CA PHE A 235 -0.08 -13.90 -22.54
C PHE A 235 0.26 -15.19 -23.31
N ASN A 236 -0.64 -15.69 -24.15
CA ASN A 236 -0.39 -16.87 -24.98
C ASN A 236 0.53 -16.56 -26.18
N ALA A 237 0.59 -15.30 -26.62
CA ALA A 237 1.38 -14.86 -27.76
C ALA A 237 2.87 -14.61 -27.44
N GLU A 238 3.27 -14.53 -26.16
CA GLU A 238 4.68 -14.41 -25.76
C GLU A 238 5.32 -15.81 -25.53
N PRO A 239 6.13 -16.34 -26.46
CA PRO A 239 6.69 -17.69 -26.35
C PRO A 239 7.81 -17.80 -25.30
N ASN A 240 8.27 -16.68 -24.73
CA ASN A 240 9.38 -16.65 -23.78
C ASN A 240 8.98 -16.71 -22.29
N MET A 241 7.68 -16.70 -21.95
CA MET A 241 7.23 -16.95 -20.57
C MET A 241 6.72 -18.38 -20.33
N ASN A 242 6.47 -19.16 -21.39
CA ASN A 242 6.02 -20.56 -21.29
C ASN A 242 7.10 -21.57 -20.84
N SER A 243 8.34 -21.15 -20.56
CA SER A 243 9.36 -22.07 -20.00
C SER A 243 9.23 -22.33 -18.49
N LEU A 244 8.36 -21.59 -17.80
CA LEU A 244 8.13 -21.75 -16.35
C LEU A 244 6.86 -22.55 -15.99
N LEU A 245 5.95 -22.78 -16.94
CA LEU A 245 4.73 -23.58 -16.71
C LEU A 245 4.85 -25.04 -17.16
N SER A 246 6.02 -25.47 -17.64
CA SER A 246 6.32 -26.88 -17.92
C SER A 246 7.06 -27.60 -16.79
N GLN A 247 7.07 -27.06 -15.57
CA GLN A 247 7.68 -27.69 -14.39
C GLN A 247 6.74 -27.89 -13.19
N PHE A 248 5.42 -27.78 -13.36
CA PHE A 248 4.43 -28.29 -12.40
C PHE A 248 3.25 -28.94 -13.11
#